data_AF-A0A958YEH8-F1
#
_entry.id   AF-A0A958YEH8-F1
#
_cell.length_a   1.000
_cell.length_b   1.000
_cell.length_c   1.000
_cell.angle_alpha   90.00
_cell.angle_beta   90.00
_cell.angle_gamma   90.00
#
_symmetry.space_group_name_H-M   'P 1'
#
loop_
_entity.id
_entity.type
_entity.pdbx_description
1 polymer ?
#
loop_
_entity_poly.entity_id
_entity_poly.type
_entity_poly.pdbx_seq_one_letter_code
_entity_poly.pdbx_strand_id
1 'polypeptide(L)' 'FVTGFVFALIFKKNLAKPKKYKWEEEDYNEAEDEFMKHFDENGNFIEKLPEDPLENSADQIKITYTFREKKD' A
#
# COMPACT_ATOMS: atom_id res chain seq x y z
N PHE A 1 -39.41 19.53 -5.49
CA PHE A 1 -38.36 20.58 -5.49
C PHE A 1 -37.91 20.94 -4.07
N VAL A 2 -38.83 21.27 -3.14
CA VAL A 2 -38.52 21.67 -1.75
C VAL A 2 -37.79 20.58 -0.94
N THR A 3 -38.17 19.32 -1.13
CA THR A 3 -37.55 18.17 -0.43
C THR A 3 -36.06 18.05 -0.71
N GLY A 4 -35.63 18.27 -1.96
CA GLY A 4 -34.22 18.28 -2.35
C GLY A 4 -33.42 19.41 -1.69
N PHE A 5 -34.03 20.60 -1.55
CA PHE A 5 -33.41 21.73 -0.87
C PHE A 5 -33.20 21.47 0.63
N VAL A 6 -34.18 20.85 1.28
CA VAL A 6 -34.09 20.46 2.71
C VAL A 6 -32.98 19.42 2.92
N PHE A 7 -32.93 18.38 2.08
CA PHE A 7 -31.88 17.37 2.17
C PHE A 7 -30.49 17.94 1.87
N ALA A 8 -30.36 18.90 0.95
CA ALA A 8 -29.09 19.56 0.66
C ALA A 8 -28.52 20.28 1.89
N LEU A 9 -29.35 20.89 2.74
CA LEU A 9 -28.88 21.55 3.98
C LEU A 9 -28.47 20.55 5.07
N ILE A 10 -29.15 19.41 5.15
CA ILE A 10 -28.89 18.36 6.16
C ILE A 10 -27.61 17.58 5.84
N PHE A 11 -27.40 17.21 4.57
CA PHE A 11 -26.27 16.37 4.17
C PHE A 11 -24.98 17.14 3.84
N LYS A 12 -25.03 18.48 3.70
CA LYS A 12 -23.85 19.32 3.40
C LYS A 12 -22.70 19.17 4.42
N LYS A 13 -22.99 18.75 5.65
CA LYS A 13 -22.01 18.70 6.75
C LYS A 13 -21.44 17.32 7.07
N ASN A 14 -21.97 16.25 6.48
CA ASN A 14 -21.58 14.87 6.81
C ASN A 14 -20.60 14.26 5.80
N LEU A 15 -19.72 15.06 5.23
CA LEU A 15 -18.56 14.53 4.52
C LEU A 15 -17.54 14.12 5.59
N ALA A 16 -17.53 12.84 5.92
CA ALA A 16 -16.45 12.27 6.71
C ALA A 16 -15.13 12.62 6.00
N LYS A 17 -14.19 13.22 6.73
CA LYS A 17 -12.88 13.51 6.17
C LYS A 17 -12.29 12.18 5.67
N PRO A 18 -11.68 12.14 4.47
CA PRO A 18 -10.98 10.96 4.03
C PRO A 18 -9.96 10.59 5.12
N LYS A 19 -9.83 9.29 5.41
CA LYS A 19 -8.79 8.83 6.31
C LYS A 19 -7.46 9.23 5.68
N LYS A 20 -6.68 10.03 6.40
CA LYS A 20 -5.32 10.35 5.99
C LYS A 20 -4.46 9.10 6.09
N TYR A 21 -3.58 8.91 5.13
CA TYR A 21 -2.49 7.95 5.22
C TYR A 21 -1.38 8.53 6.08
N LYS A 22 -0.52 7.66 6.65
CA LYS A 22 0.61 8.10 7.50
C LYS A 22 1.55 9.10 6.80
N TRP A 23 1.76 8.93 5.49
CA TRP A 23 2.58 9.82 4.68
C TRP A 23 1.94 11.20 4.41
N GLU A 24 0.65 11.38 4.75
CA GLU A 24 -0.07 12.67 4.64
C GLU A 24 -0.07 13.47 5.96
N GLU A 25 0.61 12.98 7.00
CA GLU A 25 0.78 13.65 8.30
C GLU A 25 1.96 14.64 8.24
N GLU A 26 1.88 15.76 8.97
CA GLU A 26 2.89 16.84 8.91
C GLU A 26 4.21 16.44 9.57
N ASP A 27 4.17 15.45 10.46
CA ASP A 27 5.27 14.86 11.21
C ASP A 27 5.78 13.55 10.60
N TYR A 28 5.34 13.22 9.39
CA TYR A 28 5.79 12.03 8.68
C TYR A 28 7.30 12.06 8.42
N ASN A 29 7.98 10.97 8.77
CA ASN A 29 9.41 10.78 8.55
C ASN A 29 9.66 9.72 7.49
N GLU A 30 9.99 10.16 6.27
CA GLU A 30 10.29 9.29 5.13
C GLU A 30 11.42 8.29 5.42
N ALA A 31 12.42 8.67 6.23
CA ALA A 31 13.57 7.81 6.52
C ALA A 31 13.22 6.59 7.40
N GLU A 32 12.14 6.67 8.16
CA GLU A 32 11.67 5.58 9.03
C GLU A 32 10.66 4.67 8.33
N ASP A 33 10.15 5.06 7.17
CA ASP A 33 9.17 4.27 6.42
C ASP A 33 9.83 3.12 5.67
N GLU A 34 9.46 1.88 6.00
CA GLU A 34 9.95 0.67 5.33
C GLU A 34 9.64 0.66 3.83
N PHE A 35 8.52 1.24 3.40
CA PHE A 35 8.16 1.34 1.99
C PHE A 35 9.10 2.29 1.24
N MET A 36 9.40 3.46 1.81
CA MET A 36 10.26 4.45 1.15
C MET A 36 11.70 3.96 0.99
N LYS A 37 12.17 3.06 1.87
CA LYS A 37 13.50 2.42 1.76
C LYS A 37 13.68 1.62 0.47
N HIS A 38 12.60 1.17 -0.16
CA HIS A 38 12.65 0.45 -1.43
C HIS A 38 12.80 1.37 -2.65
N PHE A 39 12.99 2.68 -2.49
CA PHE A 39 13.22 3.59 -3.61
C PHE A 39 14.66 4.11 -3.62
N ASP A 40 15.30 4.12 -4.79
CA ASP A 40 16.61 4.74 -4.98
C ASP A 40 16.52 6.28 -5.05
N GLU A 41 17.67 6.96 -5.09
CA GLU A 41 17.75 8.44 -5.21
C GLU A 41 17.05 8.99 -6.47
N ASN A 42 16.82 8.15 -7.49
CA ASN A 42 16.16 8.52 -8.73
C ASN A 42 14.66 8.17 -8.73
N GLY A 43 14.14 7.59 -7.64
CA GLY A 43 12.75 7.16 -7.52
C GLY A 43 12.41 5.83 -8.20
N ASN A 44 13.41 5.00 -8.52
CA ASN A 44 13.17 3.64 -9.01
C ASN A 44 12.95 2.68 -7.84
N PHE A 45 12.01 1.76 -8.00
CA PHE A 45 11.75 0.71 -7.03
C PHE A 45 12.86 -0.37 -7.04
N ILE A 46 13.36 -0.70 -5.87
CA ILE A 46 14.35 -1.74 -5.58
C ILE A 46 13.63 -2.86 -4.84
N GLU A 47 13.42 -3.98 -5.53
CA GLU A 47 12.73 -5.15 -4.96
C GLU A 47 13.47 -5.76 -3.76
N LYS A 48 14.81 -5.60 -3.69
CA LYS A 48 15.68 -6.27 -2.73
C LYS A 48 16.55 -5.28 -1.98
N LEU A 49 16.37 -5.22 -0.66
CA LEU A 49 17.26 -4.46 0.22
C LEU A 49 18.51 -5.29 0.55
N PRO A 50 19.70 -4.69 0.60
CA PRO A 50 20.95 -5.43 0.85
C PRO A 50 21.01 -6.14 2.21
N GLU A 51 20.17 -5.73 3.17
CA GLU A 51 20.08 -6.33 4.51
C GLU A 51 18.94 -7.34 4.66
N ASP A 52 18.17 -7.61 3.61
CA ASP A 52 16.99 -8.48 3.71
C ASP A 52 17.42 -9.92 4.09
N PRO A 53 17.07 -10.42 5.29
CA PRO A 53 17.53 -11.72 5.79
C PRO A 53 16.99 -12.88 4.96
N LEU A 54 15.88 -12.66 4.24
CA LEU A 54 15.18 -13.68 3.47
C LEU A 54 15.99 -14.22 2.28
N GLU A 55 17.00 -13.47 1.80
CA GLU A 55 17.89 -13.90 0.71
C GLU A 55 19.26 -14.40 1.19
N ASN A 56 19.67 -14.09 2.42
CA ASN A 56 20.92 -14.61 3.00
C ASN A 56 20.80 -16.07 3.46
N SER A 57 19.58 -16.59 3.58
CA SER A 57 19.34 -18.02 3.52
C SER A 57 19.53 -18.49 2.08
N ALA A 58 20.76 -18.87 1.75
CA ALA A 58 21.08 -19.85 0.70
C ALA A 58 20.45 -21.24 1.00
N ASP A 59 19.31 -21.27 1.67
CA ASP A 59 18.52 -22.47 1.88
C ASP A 59 17.87 -22.80 0.55
N GLN A 60 18.27 -23.94 -0.02
CA GLN A 60 17.68 -24.48 -1.22
C GLN A 60 16.21 -24.79 -0.96
N ILE A 61 15.32 -23.83 -1.22
CA ILE A 61 13.87 -24.02 -1.08
C ILE A 61 13.45 -25.02 -2.17
N LYS A 62 13.07 -26.25 -1.76
CA LYS A 62 12.55 -27.27 -2.67
C LYS A 62 11.10 -26.96 -3.02
N ILE A 63 10.90 -26.24 -4.12
CA ILE A 63 9.56 -25.90 -4.61
C ILE A 63 8.98 -27.11 -5.36
N THR A 64 7.85 -27.66 -4.89
CA THR A 64 7.14 -28.78 -5.54
C THR A 64 5.77 -28.31 -6.03
N TYR A 65 5.56 -28.33 -7.35
CA TYR A 65 4.28 -27.97 -7.96
C TYR A 65 3.53 -29.21 -8.46
N THR A 66 2.22 -29.25 -8.22
CA THR A 66 1.32 -30.25 -8.82
C THR A 66 0.38 -29.54 -9.79
N PHE A 67 0.68 -29.59 -11.08
CA PHE A 67 -0.18 -29.04 -12.13
C PHE A 67 -1.29 -30.05 -12.47
N ARG A 68 -2.54 -29.59 -12.49
CA ARG A 68 -3.67 -30.35 -13.06
C ARG A 68 -4.19 -29.58 -14.26
N GLU A 69 -4.02 -30.18 -15.43
CA GLU A 69 -4.60 -29.66 -16.67
C GLU A 69 -6.13 -29.66 -16.55
N LYS A 70 -6.77 -28.54 -16.88
CA LYS A 70 -8.21 -28.52 -17.06
C LYS A 70 -8.51 -29.06 -18.45
N LYS A 71 -9.22 -30.18 -18.52
CA LYS A 71 -9.88 -30.60 -19.75
C LYS A 71 -11.07 -29.67 -19.98
N ASP A 72 -11.02 -28.95 -21.09
CA ASP A 72 -12.19 -28.28 -21.68
C ASP A 72 -13.30 -29.29 -22.01
#